data_AF-A0A954JAA2-F1
#
_entry.id   AF-A0A954JAA2-F1
#
_cell.length_a   1.000
_cell.length_b   1.000
_cell.length_c   1.000
_cell.angle_alpha   90.00
_cell.angle_beta   90.00
_cell.angle_gamma   90.00
#
_symmetry.space_group_name_H-M   'P 1'
#
loop_
_entity.id
_entity.type
_entity.pdbx_description
1 polymer ?
#
loop_
_entity_poly.entity_id
_entity_poly.type
_entity_poly.pdbx_seq_one_letter_code
_entity_poly.pdbx_strand_id
1 'polypeptide(L)'
;MMKRNAVVCLIVCYLSALGWGIVSHTLSFGNVAHPAMYYVVWDMFCGWSGYECRHHLIAQGESGEYYKLTPNPWGDFQPYGPANRIDYDNFGVHSRRIAENVLRQTDHEPMRRVMLVEENWSKRYNIPDYLWTRMYEETKSPHSYFHTRAVYDGNCNPVELRNSWVAAVESHQLTSNPNLVQMRKQAQPIYALTSPSTQDLERTASMPPQSTGEILPASYQQRTP
;
A
#
# COMPACT_ATOMS: atom_id res chain seq x y z
N MET A 1 31.66 -36.88 -8.97
CA MET A 1 30.92 -37.19 -7.73
C MET A 1 30.87 -36.02 -6.74
N MET A 2 31.97 -35.34 -6.40
CA MET A 2 31.97 -34.20 -5.45
C MET A 2 30.98 -33.07 -5.77
N LYS A 3 30.86 -32.64 -7.03
CA LYS A 3 29.95 -31.56 -7.43
C LYS A 3 28.49 -31.88 -7.14
N ARG A 4 28.06 -33.13 -7.35
CA ARG A 4 26.69 -33.58 -7.08
C ARG A 4 26.39 -33.55 -5.58
N ASN A 5 27.31 -34.04 -4.75
CA ASN A 5 27.12 -34.08 -3.30
C ASN A 5 27.12 -32.67 -2.71
N ALA A 6 27.95 -31.75 -3.23
CA ALA A 6 27.93 -30.34 -2.85
C ALA A 6 26.59 -29.66 -3.19
N VAL A 7 26.06 -29.90 -4.40
CA VAL A 7 24.75 -29.37 -4.80
C VAL A 7 23.62 -29.93 -3.93
N VAL A 8 23.63 -31.24 -3.66
CA VAL A 8 22.63 -31.87 -2.78
C VAL A 8 22.71 -31.30 -1.36
N CYS A 9 23.91 -31.12 -0.82
CA CYS A 9 24.11 -30.51 0.49
C CYS A 9 23.57 -29.07 0.53
N LEU A 10 23.86 -28.26 -0.49
CA LEU A 10 23.34 -26.91 -0.61
C LEU A 10 21.80 -26.88 -0.66
N ILE A 11 21.18 -27.75 -1.46
CA ILE A 11 19.71 -27.88 -1.55
C ILE A 11 19.12 -28.27 -0.20
N VAL A 12 19.68 -29.28 0.48
CA VAL A 12 19.19 -29.74 1.78
C VAL A 12 19.31 -28.62 2.82
N CYS A 13 20.47 -27.96 2.91
CA CYS A 13 20.67 -26.83 3.83
C CYS A 13 19.69 -25.69 3.55
N TYR A 14 19.46 -25.35 2.29
CA TYR A 14 18.52 -24.31 1.89
C TYR A 14 17.08 -24.69 2.28
N LEU A 15 16.61 -25.89 1.92
CA LEU A 15 15.26 -26.36 2.25
C LEU A 15 15.05 -26.50 3.77
N SER A 16 16.06 -26.92 4.53
CA SER A 16 16.00 -26.97 5.99
C SER A 16 15.91 -25.57 6.60
N ALA A 17 16.64 -24.59 6.08
CA ALA A 17 16.53 -23.20 6.52
C ALA A 17 15.14 -22.61 6.21
N LEU A 18 14.59 -22.88 5.02
CA LEU A 18 13.22 -22.51 4.66
C LEU A 18 12.19 -23.13 5.61
N GLY A 19 12.28 -24.44 5.85
CA GLY A 19 11.36 -25.17 6.73
C GLY A 19 11.42 -24.66 8.17
N TRP A 20 12.61 -24.40 8.69
CA TRP A 20 12.79 -23.78 10.00
C TRP A 20 12.11 -22.41 10.07
N GLY A 21 12.29 -21.58 9.03
CA GLY A 21 11.67 -20.26 8.98
C GLY A 21 10.13 -20.31 8.99
N ILE A 22 9.54 -21.25 8.26
CA ILE A 22 8.09 -21.48 8.26
C ILE A 22 7.61 -21.89 9.66
N VAL A 23 8.29 -22.84 10.31
CA VAL A 23 7.91 -23.33 11.65
C VAL A 23 8.04 -22.22 12.69
N SER A 24 9.14 -21.46 12.66
CA SER A 24 9.38 -20.32 13.55
C SER A 24 8.27 -19.28 13.45
N HIS A 25 7.89 -18.89 12.22
CA HIS A 25 6.79 -17.95 11.99
C HIS A 25 5.42 -18.52 12.38
N THR A 26 5.15 -19.77 12.03
CA THR A 26 3.86 -20.43 12.34
C THR A 26 3.65 -20.54 13.86
N LEU A 27 4.71 -20.82 14.61
CA LEU A 27 4.65 -21.01 16.06
C LEU A 27 5.01 -19.75 16.86
N SER A 28 5.29 -18.62 16.20
CA SER A 28 5.76 -17.37 16.83
C SER A 28 6.97 -17.55 17.76
N PHE A 29 7.85 -18.50 17.44
CA PHE A 29 9.01 -18.86 18.26
C PHE A 29 10.29 -18.31 17.64
N GLY A 30 11.04 -17.48 18.39
CA GLY A 30 12.36 -16.99 17.95
C GLY A 30 12.34 -15.83 16.93
N ASN A 31 11.33 -14.97 16.95
CA ASN A 31 11.11 -13.81 16.04
C ASN A 31 12.18 -12.68 16.10
N VAL A 32 13.42 -12.98 16.50
CA VAL A 32 14.48 -12.00 16.78
C VAL A 32 15.47 -11.84 15.61
N ALA A 33 15.48 -12.77 14.65
CA ALA A 33 16.42 -12.79 13.53
C ALA A 33 15.72 -12.57 12.18
N HIS A 34 14.92 -11.50 12.08
CA HIS A 34 14.23 -11.14 10.84
C HIS A 34 15.16 -10.91 9.63
N PRO A 35 16.34 -10.26 9.72
CA PRO A 35 17.12 -9.91 8.52
C PRO A 35 17.72 -11.10 7.75
N ALA A 36 18.32 -12.07 8.43
CA ALA A 36 18.94 -13.22 7.77
C ALA A 36 17.90 -14.18 7.16
N MET A 37 16.79 -14.38 7.88
CA MET A 37 15.61 -15.06 7.36
C MET A 37 15.04 -14.32 6.14
N TYR A 38 15.04 -12.99 6.16
CA TYR A 38 14.57 -12.16 5.05
C TYR A 38 15.34 -12.44 3.75
N TYR A 39 16.67 -12.44 3.81
CA TYR A 39 17.53 -12.61 2.63
C TYR A 39 17.59 -14.05 2.09
N VAL A 40 17.37 -15.07 2.93
CA VAL A 40 17.49 -16.49 2.53
C VAL A 40 16.13 -17.13 2.21
N VAL A 41 15.08 -16.74 2.92
CA VAL A 41 13.75 -17.36 2.82
C VAL A 41 12.75 -16.48 2.06
N TRP A 42 12.95 -15.16 2.10
CA TRP A 42 11.89 -14.17 1.89
C TRP A 42 12.07 -13.29 0.66
N ASP A 43 13.10 -13.54 -0.16
CA ASP A 43 13.21 -12.99 -1.53
C ASP A 43 11.97 -13.34 -2.40
N MET A 44 11.16 -14.32 -1.97
CA MET A 44 9.92 -14.72 -2.61
C MET A 44 8.65 -14.00 -2.13
N PHE A 45 8.70 -13.18 -1.07
CA PHE A 45 7.54 -12.39 -0.64
C PHE A 45 7.62 -10.96 -1.16
N CYS A 46 7.28 -10.82 -2.44
CA CYS A 46 7.04 -9.58 -3.15
C CYS A 46 5.85 -8.81 -2.53
N GLY A 47 6.09 -8.07 -1.45
CA GLY A 47 5.05 -7.28 -0.79
C GLY A 47 5.50 -6.42 0.38
N TRP A 48 6.78 -6.41 0.73
CA TRP A 48 7.27 -5.57 1.82
C TRP A 48 7.42 -4.11 1.35
N SER A 49 6.55 -3.26 1.86
CA SER A 49 6.71 -1.81 1.76
C SER A 49 7.47 -1.29 2.99
N GLY A 50 8.39 -0.35 2.75
CA GLY A 50 9.00 0.47 3.80
C GLY A 50 8.01 1.44 4.47
N TYR A 51 6.77 1.47 3.98
CA TYR A 51 5.64 2.19 4.53
C TYR A 51 4.58 1.23 5.06
N GLU A 52 3.95 1.60 6.15
CA GLU A 52 2.68 1.03 6.59
C GLU A 52 1.54 1.90 6.05
N CYS A 53 0.43 1.28 5.64
CA CYS A 53 -0.78 1.96 5.18
C CYS A 53 -1.97 1.49 6.01
N ARG A 54 -2.82 2.43 6.45
CA ARG A 54 -4.10 2.18 7.12
C ARG A 54 -5.23 2.86 6.37
N HIS A 55 -6.40 2.23 6.37
CA HIS A 55 -7.56 2.71 5.65
C HIS A 55 -8.62 3.26 6.60
N HIS A 56 -8.99 4.52 6.37
CA HIS A 56 -10.02 5.22 7.10
C HIS A 56 -11.17 5.53 6.15
N LEU A 57 -12.38 5.05 6.47
CA LEU A 57 -13.58 5.46 5.78
C LEU A 57 -14.25 6.59 6.55
N ILE A 58 -14.48 7.70 5.85
CA ILE A 58 -15.09 8.90 6.41
C ILE A 58 -16.25 9.31 5.52
N ALA A 59 -17.44 9.45 6.09
CA ALA A 59 -18.61 9.96 5.40
C ALA A 59 -18.85 11.43 5.78
N GLN A 60 -19.36 12.22 4.84
CA GLN A 60 -19.84 13.57 5.09
C GLN A 60 -21.36 13.58 4.93
N GLY A 61 -22.08 14.04 5.96
CA GLY A 61 -23.53 14.21 5.91
C GLY A 61 -23.97 15.44 5.12
N GLU A 62 -25.27 15.57 4.87
CA GLU A 62 -25.86 16.78 4.28
C GLU A 62 -25.70 18.01 5.16
N SER A 63 -25.67 17.83 6.49
CA SER A 63 -25.34 18.89 7.46
C SER A 63 -23.93 19.47 7.30
N GLY A 64 -23.03 18.75 6.63
CA GLY A 64 -21.61 19.07 6.52
C GLY A 64 -20.73 18.40 7.56
N GLU A 65 -21.32 17.76 8.58
CA GLU A 65 -20.60 16.98 9.61
C GLU A 65 -19.91 15.74 9.02
N TYR A 66 -18.82 15.34 9.66
CA TYR A 66 -18.00 14.20 9.24
C TYR A 66 -18.13 13.03 10.22
N TYR A 67 -18.45 11.86 9.68
CA TYR A 67 -18.66 10.62 10.43
C TYR A 67 -17.59 9.60 10.07
N LYS A 68 -16.98 9.01 11.08
CA LYS A 68 -16.03 7.91 10.89
C LYS A 68 -16.80 6.61 10.72
N LEU A 69 -16.63 5.93 9.58
CA LEU A 69 -17.26 4.64 9.31
C LEU A 69 -16.40 3.45 9.76
N THR A 70 -15.09 3.64 9.95
CA THR A 70 -14.17 2.64 10.48
C THR A 70 -13.54 3.09 11.80
N PRO A 71 -13.43 2.24 12.84
CA PRO A 71 -13.82 0.84 12.88
C PRO A 71 -15.33 0.64 12.74
N ASN A 72 -15.75 -0.53 12.25
CA ASN A 72 -17.17 -0.80 12.07
C ASN A 72 -17.93 -0.74 13.42
N PRO A 73 -19.21 -0.31 13.45
CA PRO A 73 -19.97 -0.15 14.70
C PRO A 73 -20.09 -1.43 15.55
N TRP A 74 -20.05 -2.59 14.90
CA TRP A 74 -20.12 -3.93 15.53
C TRP A 74 -18.74 -4.54 15.83
N GLY A 75 -17.67 -3.74 15.72
CA GLY A 75 -16.29 -4.18 15.91
C GLY A 75 -15.61 -4.66 14.62
N ASP A 76 -14.28 -4.68 14.64
CA ASP A 76 -13.45 -5.07 13.52
C ASP A 76 -12.85 -6.47 13.68
N PHE A 77 -12.79 -7.19 12.57
CA PHE A 77 -12.08 -8.46 12.48
C PHE A 77 -10.58 -8.21 12.30
N GLN A 78 -9.76 -8.73 13.23
CA GLN A 78 -8.31 -8.59 13.24
C GLN A 78 -7.66 -10.00 13.20
N PRO A 79 -7.48 -10.60 12.01
CA PRO A 79 -6.97 -11.97 11.92
C PRO A 79 -5.50 -12.08 12.31
N TYR A 80 -4.70 -11.04 12.02
CA TYR A 80 -3.26 -11.04 12.28
C TYR A 80 -2.83 -9.69 12.87
N GLY A 81 -2.40 -9.70 14.14
CA GLY A 81 -1.86 -8.51 14.79
C GLY A 81 -2.87 -7.34 14.93
N PRO A 82 -2.39 -6.09 15.01
CA PRO A 82 -3.22 -4.92 15.33
C PRO A 82 -3.99 -4.33 14.14
N ALA A 83 -3.87 -4.92 12.95
CA ALA A 83 -4.44 -4.42 11.71
C ALA A 83 -5.92 -4.80 11.57
N ASN A 84 -6.77 -3.84 11.19
CA ASN A 84 -8.17 -4.10 10.91
C ASN A 84 -8.33 -4.74 9.52
N ARG A 85 -9.43 -5.48 9.32
CA ARG A 85 -9.74 -6.12 8.03
C ARG A 85 -9.64 -5.18 6.83
N ILE A 86 -10.05 -3.92 6.98
CA ILE A 86 -10.02 -2.92 5.90
C ILE A 86 -8.58 -2.55 5.49
N ASP A 87 -7.61 -2.66 6.38
CA ASP A 87 -6.20 -2.33 6.10
C ASP A 87 -5.53 -3.38 5.20
N TYR A 88 -6.09 -4.60 5.15
CA TYR A 88 -5.60 -5.66 4.26
C TYR A 88 -6.05 -5.46 2.81
N ASP A 89 -7.02 -4.58 2.57
CA ASP A 89 -7.53 -4.29 1.23
C ASP A 89 -6.58 -3.32 0.51
N ASN A 90 -5.33 -3.72 0.25
CA ASN A 90 -4.31 -2.86 -0.36
C ASN A 90 -4.75 -2.29 -1.73
N PHE A 91 -5.69 -2.94 -2.41
CA PHE A 91 -6.28 -2.48 -3.68
C PHE A 91 -7.52 -1.59 -3.52
N GLY A 92 -8.03 -1.42 -2.30
CA GLY A 92 -9.17 -0.55 -2.00
C GLY A 92 -10.49 -1.04 -2.61
N VAL A 93 -10.57 -2.31 -3.01
CA VAL A 93 -11.68 -2.88 -3.79
C VAL A 93 -12.92 -3.11 -2.92
N HIS A 94 -12.74 -3.32 -1.62
CA HIS A 94 -13.80 -3.67 -0.69
C HIS A 94 -14.29 -2.49 0.16
N SER A 95 -13.55 -1.38 0.16
CA SER A 95 -13.90 -0.14 0.87
C SER A 95 -15.33 0.35 0.60
N ARG A 96 -15.78 0.36 -0.66
CA ARG A 96 -17.17 0.67 -1.05
C ARG A 96 -18.17 -0.23 -0.33
N ARG A 97 -17.94 -1.55 -0.36
CA ARG A 97 -18.88 -2.53 0.21
C ARG A 97 -18.95 -2.42 1.74
N ILE A 98 -17.84 -2.08 2.38
CA ILE A 98 -17.77 -1.81 3.81
C ILE A 98 -18.63 -0.57 4.12
N ALA A 99 -18.42 0.54 3.42
CA ALA A 99 -19.21 1.75 3.60
C ALA A 99 -20.72 1.51 3.41
N GLU A 100 -21.12 0.86 2.30
CA GLU A 100 -22.52 0.50 2.05
C GLU A 100 -23.14 -0.31 3.19
N ASN A 101 -22.38 -1.24 3.77
CA ASN A 101 -22.88 -2.07 4.86
C ASN A 101 -23.00 -1.29 6.17
N VAL A 102 -22.06 -0.39 6.48
CA VAL A 102 -22.14 0.49 7.65
C VAL A 102 -23.36 1.41 7.54
N LEU A 103 -23.50 2.11 6.41
CA LEU A 103 -24.62 3.03 6.20
C LEU A 103 -25.97 2.30 6.19
N ARG A 104 -26.04 1.07 5.64
CA ARG A 104 -27.29 0.29 5.68
C ARG A 104 -27.72 -0.12 7.10
N GLN A 105 -26.77 -0.24 8.02
CA GLN A 105 -26.99 -0.84 9.35
C GLN A 105 -26.89 0.19 10.49
N THR A 106 -26.79 1.49 10.17
CA THR A 106 -26.70 2.56 11.16
C THR A 106 -27.72 3.64 10.85
N ASP A 107 -28.25 4.26 11.90
CA ASP A 107 -29.09 5.44 11.76
C ASP A 107 -28.21 6.68 11.59
N HIS A 108 -28.42 7.40 10.50
CA HIS A 108 -27.67 8.60 10.17
C HIS A 108 -28.49 9.50 9.24
N GLU A 109 -28.09 10.76 9.13
CA GLU A 109 -28.61 11.65 8.09
C GLU A 109 -28.18 11.18 6.68
N PRO A 110 -28.83 11.64 5.60
CA PRO A 110 -28.35 11.35 4.25
C PRO A 110 -26.89 11.75 4.07
N MET A 111 -26.10 10.86 3.47
CA MET A 111 -24.68 11.13 3.21
C MET A 111 -24.53 11.86 1.88
N ARG A 112 -23.71 12.92 1.87
CA ARG A 112 -23.34 13.65 0.66
C ARG A 112 -22.22 12.94 -0.11
N ARG A 113 -21.22 12.44 0.61
CA ARG A 113 -20.08 11.70 0.04
C ARG A 113 -19.44 10.79 1.07
N VAL A 114 -18.78 9.75 0.59
CA VAL A 114 -17.92 8.87 1.39
C VAL A 114 -16.51 8.93 0.84
N MET A 115 -15.50 8.98 1.69
CA MET A 115 -14.10 9.08 1.31
C MET A 115 -13.32 7.92 1.93
N LEU A 116 -12.51 7.27 1.10
CA LEU A 116 -11.43 6.39 1.55
C LEU A 116 -10.16 7.22 1.69
N VAL A 117 -9.70 7.36 2.93
CA VAL A 117 -8.46 8.05 3.27
C VAL A 117 -7.42 7.04 3.68
N GLU A 118 -6.27 7.07 3.03
CA GLU A 118 -5.10 6.29 3.41
C GLU A 118 -4.23 7.11 4.37
N GLU A 119 -3.95 6.53 5.54
CA GLU A 119 -2.91 7.00 6.44
C GLU A 119 -1.64 6.18 6.20
N ASN A 120 -0.56 6.84 5.83
CA ASN A 120 0.70 6.22 5.47
C ASN A 120 1.83 6.72 6.35
N TRP A 121 2.73 5.84 6.78
CA TRP A 121 3.95 6.24 7.48
C TRP A 121 5.12 5.33 7.19
N SER A 122 6.34 5.88 7.31
CA SER A 122 7.55 5.07 7.19
C SER A 122 7.72 4.20 8.43
N LYS A 123 7.88 2.88 8.22
CA LYS A 123 8.12 1.92 9.29
C LYS A 123 9.40 2.23 10.08
N ARG A 124 10.39 2.83 9.41
CA ARG A 124 11.67 3.22 10.02
C ARG A 124 11.49 4.28 11.10
N TYR A 125 10.64 5.26 10.87
CA TYR A 125 10.47 6.41 11.77
C TYR A 125 9.38 6.19 12.83
N ASN A 126 8.47 5.23 12.61
CA ASN A 126 7.42 4.87 13.57
C ASN A 126 7.64 3.48 14.20
N ILE A 127 8.89 3.12 14.50
CA ILE A 127 9.20 1.92 15.30
C ILE A 127 8.69 2.08 16.75
N PRO A 128 8.46 0.98 17.50
CA PRO A 128 8.12 1.03 18.92
C PRO A 128 9.09 1.88 19.76
N ASP A 129 8.56 2.58 20.76
CA ASP A 129 9.35 3.55 21.58
C ASP A 129 10.56 2.91 22.25
N TYR A 130 10.40 1.68 22.78
CA TYR A 130 11.49 0.96 23.41
C TYR A 130 12.64 0.62 22.45
N LEU A 131 12.38 0.53 21.13
CA LEU A 131 13.42 0.36 20.11
C LEU A 131 14.00 1.72 19.71
N TRP A 132 13.17 2.76 19.64
CA TRP A 132 13.62 4.11 19.35
C TRP A 132 14.65 4.61 20.36
N THR A 133 14.35 4.51 21.67
CA THR A 133 15.24 4.94 22.75
C THR A 133 16.58 4.18 22.79
N ARG A 134 16.65 2.98 22.19
CA ARG A 134 17.91 2.23 22.08
C ARG A 134 18.83 2.76 20.99
N MET A 135 18.28 3.44 19.98
CA MET A 135 19.02 3.92 18.81
C MET A 135 19.21 5.44 18.80
N TYR A 136 18.30 6.17 19.43
CA TYR A 136 18.26 7.63 19.41
C TYR A 136 18.02 8.19 20.82
N GLU A 137 18.69 9.29 21.14
CA GLU A 137 18.54 10.01 22.41
C GLU A 137 17.33 10.96 22.42
N GLU A 138 16.78 11.26 21.24
CA GLU A 138 15.63 12.15 21.09
C GLU A 138 14.29 11.44 21.32
N THR A 139 13.28 12.22 21.74
CA THR A 139 11.92 11.71 21.86
C THR A 139 11.33 11.51 20.47
N LYS A 140 10.77 10.32 20.23
CA LYS A 140 10.16 9.99 18.95
C LYS A 140 8.97 10.91 18.67
N SER A 141 8.94 11.52 17.50
CA SER A 141 7.75 12.19 16.97
C SER A 141 7.14 11.30 15.88
N PRO A 142 5.92 10.77 16.05
CA PRO A 142 5.29 9.94 15.04
C PRO A 142 4.91 10.79 13.82
N HIS A 143 5.20 10.28 12.62
CA HIS A 143 4.86 10.95 11.37
C HIS A 143 3.86 10.12 10.59
N SER A 144 2.70 10.69 10.29
CA SER A 144 1.67 10.08 9.44
C SER A 144 1.27 11.06 8.32
N TYR A 145 1.05 10.52 7.13
CA TYR A 145 0.63 11.25 5.94
C TYR A 145 -0.74 10.76 5.52
N PHE A 146 -1.65 11.68 5.19
CA PHE A 146 -3.01 11.33 4.77
C PHE A 146 -3.22 11.65 3.30
N HIS A 147 -3.83 10.73 2.57
CA HIS A 147 -4.18 10.89 1.16
C HIS A 147 -5.58 10.33 0.90
N THR A 148 -6.43 11.10 0.21
CA THR A 148 -7.73 10.59 -0.24
C THR A 148 -7.55 9.73 -1.47
N ARG A 149 -7.79 8.43 -1.33
CA ARG A 149 -7.67 7.44 -2.41
C ARG A 149 -8.94 7.31 -3.25
N ALA A 150 -10.10 7.38 -2.62
CA ALA A 150 -11.37 7.28 -3.33
C ALA A 150 -12.41 8.21 -2.72
N VAL A 151 -13.28 8.74 -3.58
CA VAL A 151 -14.48 9.48 -3.20
C VAL A 151 -15.66 8.80 -3.85
N TYR A 152 -16.69 8.53 -3.05
CA TYR A 152 -17.97 8.00 -3.45
C TYR A 152 -19.06 9.05 -3.21
N ASP A 153 -20.14 8.98 -4.00
CA ASP A 153 -21.36 9.74 -3.74
C ASP A 153 -22.10 9.20 -2.50
N GLY A 154 -23.22 9.83 -2.13
CA GLY A 154 -24.09 9.39 -1.03
C GLY A 154 -24.63 7.96 -1.15
N ASN A 155 -24.69 7.42 -2.38
CA ASN A 155 -25.13 6.07 -2.69
C ASN A 155 -23.95 5.08 -2.82
N CYS A 156 -22.75 5.50 -2.42
CA CYS A 156 -21.51 4.73 -2.52
C CYS A 156 -21.06 4.40 -3.96
N ASN A 157 -21.52 5.14 -4.97
CA ASN A 157 -20.98 5.02 -6.33
C ASN A 157 -19.66 5.81 -6.45
N PRO A 158 -18.65 5.27 -7.14
CA PRO A 158 -17.36 5.94 -7.29
C PRO A 158 -17.50 7.23 -8.10
N VAL A 159 -17.06 8.35 -7.51
CA VAL A 159 -16.93 9.66 -8.16
C VAL A 159 -15.48 9.89 -8.57
N GLU A 160 -14.55 9.55 -7.68
CA GLU A 160 -13.12 9.71 -7.90
C GLU A 160 -12.37 8.48 -7.38
N LEU A 161 -11.43 7.98 -8.18
CA LEU A 161 -10.53 6.89 -7.81
C LEU A 161 -9.11 7.32 -8.14
N ARG A 162 -8.23 7.22 -7.15
CA ARG A 162 -6.79 7.50 -7.27
C ARG A 162 -6.00 6.23 -6.99
N ASN A 163 -4.74 6.25 -7.42
CA ASN A 163 -3.79 5.21 -7.06
C ASN A 163 -3.57 5.19 -5.54
N SER A 164 -3.23 4.02 -4.98
CA SER A 164 -2.73 3.98 -3.61
C SER A 164 -1.46 4.83 -3.49
N TRP A 165 -1.18 5.31 -2.29
CA TRP A 165 0.03 6.07 -2.01
C TRP A 165 1.29 5.36 -2.49
N VAL A 166 1.40 4.05 -2.23
CA VAL A 166 2.56 3.25 -2.64
C VAL A 166 2.69 3.22 -4.16
N ALA A 167 1.60 2.98 -4.89
CA ALA A 167 1.61 2.98 -6.35
C ALA A 167 1.90 4.37 -6.94
N ALA A 168 1.41 5.43 -6.28
CA ALA A 168 1.69 6.81 -6.67
C ALA A 168 3.18 7.15 -6.52
N VAL A 169 3.78 6.81 -5.37
CA VAL A 169 5.22 7.00 -5.12
C VAL A 169 6.06 6.15 -6.07
N GLU A 170 5.70 4.88 -6.28
CA GLU A 170 6.40 4.01 -7.23
C GLU A 170 6.37 4.60 -8.65
N SER A 171 5.19 4.98 -9.13
CA SER A 171 5.03 5.61 -10.44
C SER A 171 5.86 6.89 -10.55
N HIS A 172 5.85 7.73 -9.52
CA HIS A 172 6.68 8.93 -9.45
C HIS A 172 8.17 8.60 -9.53
N GLN A 173 8.68 7.62 -8.77
CA GLN A 173 10.10 7.24 -8.81
C GLN A 173 10.52 6.71 -10.19
N LEU A 174 9.65 5.92 -10.82
CA LEU A 174 9.90 5.35 -12.15
C LEU A 174 9.87 6.39 -13.28
N THR A 175 9.14 7.50 -13.09
CA THR A 175 8.96 8.54 -14.11
C THR A 175 9.89 9.73 -13.93
N SER A 176 10.21 10.07 -12.68
CA SER A 176 11.08 11.21 -12.34
C SER A 176 12.57 10.89 -12.50
N ASN A 177 12.97 9.61 -12.44
CA ASN A 177 14.37 9.23 -12.58
C ASN A 177 14.78 9.10 -14.06
N PRO A 178 15.61 10.01 -14.60
CA PRO A 178 15.97 10.02 -16.02
C PRO A 178 16.74 8.76 -16.45
N ASN A 179 17.54 8.16 -15.55
CA ASN A 179 18.28 6.95 -15.84
C ASN A 179 17.33 5.76 -16.05
N LEU A 180 16.30 5.63 -15.20
CA LEU A 180 15.30 4.57 -15.33
C LEU A 180 14.47 4.76 -16.60
N VAL A 181 14.13 6.00 -16.95
CA VAL A 181 13.45 6.32 -18.21
C VAL A 181 14.32 5.91 -19.43
N GLN A 182 15.62 6.18 -19.39
CA GLN A 182 16.55 5.78 -20.44
C GLN A 182 16.69 4.26 -20.54
N MET A 183 16.84 3.57 -19.40
CA MET A 183 16.91 2.11 -19.36
C MET A 183 15.64 1.46 -19.89
N ARG A 184 14.45 2.01 -19.57
CA ARG A 184 13.17 1.54 -20.13
C ARG A 184 13.10 1.65 -21.65
N LYS A 185 13.67 2.72 -22.22
CA LYS A 185 13.76 2.88 -23.68
C LYS A 185 14.70 1.85 -24.31
N GLN A 186 15.77 1.48 -23.62
CA GLN A 186 16.75 0.48 -24.08
C GLN A 186 16.25 -0.96 -23.91
N ALA A 187 15.45 -1.22 -22.87
CA ALA A 187 14.93 -2.54 -22.51
C ALA A 187 13.60 -2.88 -23.20
N GLN A 188 13.25 -2.21 -24.31
CA GLN A 188 12.04 -2.54 -25.07
C GLN A 188 12.15 -3.99 -25.57
N PRO A 189 11.19 -4.88 -25.21
CA PRO A 189 11.28 -6.27 -25.61
C PRO A 189 11.20 -6.37 -27.13
N ILE A 190 12.13 -7.13 -27.72
CA ILE A 190 12.26 -7.34 -29.18
C ILE A 190 10.95 -7.87 -29.80
N TYR A 191 10.08 -8.49 -28.99
CA TYR A 191 8.81 -9.09 -29.41
C TYR A 191 7.56 -8.28 -29.00
N ALA A 192 7.69 -7.01 -28.56
CA ALA A 192 6.53 -6.14 -28.46
C ALA A 192 5.98 -5.87 -29.87
N LEU A 193 5.02 -6.70 -30.29
CA LEU A 193 4.21 -6.48 -31.47
C LEU A 193 3.67 -5.05 -31.40
N THR A 194 4.09 -4.23 -32.37
CA THR A 194 3.56 -2.91 -32.74
C THR A 194 2.73 -2.20 -31.69
N SER A 195 3.29 -1.13 -31.13
CA SER A 195 2.50 -0.06 -30.47
C SER A 195 1.25 0.21 -31.31
N PRO A 196 0.05 0.23 -30.70
CA PRO A 196 -1.15 0.61 -31.43
C PRO A 196 -0.88 1.95 -32.12
N SER A 197 -1.25 2.01 -33.39
CA SER A 197 -0.97 3.15 -34.25
C SER A 197 -1.48 4.44 -33.62
N THR A 198 -0.87 5.58 -33.92
CA THR A 198 -1.24 6.89 -33.36
C THR A 198 -2.75 7.22 -33.48
N GLN A 199 -3.48 6.55 -34.38
CA GLN A 199 -4.94 6.65 -34.51
C GLN A 199 -5.73 6.02 -33.34
N ASP A 200 -5.19 5.02 -32.66
CA ASP A 200 -5.82 4.41 -31.47
C ASP A 200 -5.65 5.26 -30.21
N LEU A 201 -4.58 6.06 -30.15
CA LEU A 201 -4.30 7.02 -29.08
C LEU A 201 -5.26 8.23 -29.14
N GLU A 202 -5.65 8.68 -30.33
CA GLU A 202 -6.66 9.74 -30.48
C GLU A 202 -8.05 9.31 -30.01
N ARG A 203 -8.37 8.01 -30.13
CA ARG A 203 -9.62 7.42 -29.61
C ARG A 203 -9.63 7.24 -28.09
N THR A 204 -8.48 7.16 -27.45
CA THR A 204 -8.35 7.11 -25.99
C THR A 204 -8.19 8.51 -25.37
N ALA A 205 -7.66 9.47 -26.13
CA ALA A 205 -7.60 10.89 -25.76
C ALA A 205 -8.96 11.60 -25.71
N SER A 206 -10.03 10.97 -26.22
CA SER A 206 -11.42 11.45 -26.02
C SER A 206 -12.01 11.06 -24.66
N MET A 207 -11.27 10.31 -23.82
CA MET A 207 -11.61 10.21 -22.40
C MET A 207 -11.07 11.44 -21.67
N PRO A 208 -11.85 12.06 -20.76
CA PRO A 208 -11.36 13.19 -19.99
C PRO A 208 -10.07 12.79 -19.26
N PRO A 209 -9.03 13.63 -19.28
CA PRO A 209 -7.78 13.31 -18.62
C PRO A 209 -8.05 13.05 -17.14
N GLN A 210 -7.71 11.85 -16.66
CA GLN A 210 -7.52 11.66 -15.22
C GLN A 210 -6.46 12.66 -14.79
N SER A 211 -6.81 13.58 -13.91
CA SER A 211 -5.95 14.67 -13.47
C SER A 211 -4.70 14.10 -12.79
N THR A 212 -3.63 13.94 -13.56
CA THR A 212 -2.30 13.60 -13.08
C THR A 212 -1.54 14.82 -12.54
N GLY A 213 -2.15 16.00 -12.58
CA GLY A 213 -1.54 17.28 -12.24
C GLY A 213 -1.32 17.55 -10.74
N GLU A 214 -1.93 16.79 -9.83
CA GLU A 214 -1.78 16.98 -8.38
C GLU A 214 -1.78 15.62 -7.65
N ILE A 215 -0.83 14.75 -8.00
CA ILE A 215 -0.72 13.42 -7.38
C ILE A 215 -0.16 13.50 -5.94
N LEU A 216 0.54 14.58 -5.62
CA LEU A 216 1.12 14.79 -4.29
C LEU A 216 0.32 15.86 -3.53
N PRO A 217 0.00 15.67 -2.23
CA PRO A 217 -0.61 16.71 -1.42
C PRO A 217 0.26 17.99 -1.46
N ALA A 218 -0.35 19.16 -1.32
CA ALA A 218 0.35 20.46 -1.36
C ALA A 218 1.56 20.56 -0.39
N SER A 219 1.61 19.70 0.64
CA SER A 219 2.76 19.55 1.55
C SER A 219 4.03 19.02 0.89
N TYR A 220 3.97 18.51 -0.34
CA TYR A 220 5.10 17.97 -1.10
C TYR A 220 5.54 18.86 -2.28
N GLN A 221 4.82 19.95 -2.56
CA GLN A 221 5.33 20.99 -3.45
C GLN A 221 6.42 21.73 -2.67
N GLN A 222 7.65 21.22 -2.74
CA GLN A 222 8.81 21.97 -2.29
C GLN A 222 8.77 23.33 -2.97
N ARG A 223 8.58 24.40 -2.19
CA ARG A 223 8.98 25.74 -2.63
C ARG A 223 10.46 25.65 -2.91
N THR A 224 10.80 25.57 -4.18
CA THR A 224 12.16 25.85 -4.62
C THR A 224 12.47 27.28 -4.18
N PRO A 225 13.63 27.52 -3.52
CA PRO A 225 14.07 28.87 -3.21
C PRO A 225 14.25 29.72 -4.47
#